data_AF-A0A9D1ETV2-F1
#
_entry.id   AF-A0A9D1ETV2-F1
#
_cell.length_a   1.000
_cell.length_b   1.000
_cell.length_c   1.000
_cell.angle_alpha   90.00
_cell.angle_beta   90.00
_cell.angle_gamma   90.00
#
_symmetry.space_group_name_H-M   'P 1'
#
loop_
_entity.id
_entity.type
_entity.pdbx_description
1 polymer ?
#
loop_
_entity_poly.entity_id
_entity_poly.type
_entity_poly.pdbx_seq_one_letter_code
_entity_poly.pdbx_strand_id
1 'polypeptide(L)'
;MSADTENPEVVCKFLDFLYSDFGCDLTNFGIEGETFEYNEEGIPEVLDSVAEEYMSASDPMRAFLGDYSLQKLGIARYIDERDQTKFMTDEALEWYTLWESWDFMDEPVTKPSFTSEENDELADLITEVTDTLEMSYDDFIMGKRPISEWSQVQDEIRESAERICEIYNTAAAR
;
A
#
# COMPACT_ATOMS: atom_id res chain seq x y z
N MET A 1 5.08 16.47 -6.97
CA MET A 1 5.14 17.92 -7.27
C MET A 1 6.31 18.13 -8.20
N SER A 2 6.12 18.76 -9.36
CA SER A 2 7.24 19.10 -10.24
C SER A 2 8.11 20.16 -9.57
N ALA A 3 9.43 20.06 -9.70
CA ALA A 3 10.38 21.07 -9.25
C ALA A 3 10.16 22.42 -9.95
N ASP A 4 9.51 22.41 -11.12
CA ASP A 4 9.35 23.57 -12.01
C ASP A 4 7.98 24.26 -11.87
N THR A 5 7.21 24.01 -10.82
CA THR A 5 5.90 24.67 -10.65
C THR A 5 6.06 26.17 -10.43
N GLU A 6 5.32 26.98 -11.20
CA GLU A 6 5.29 28.43 -11.02
C GLU A 6 4.51 28.86 -9.76
N ASN A 7 3.74 27.95 -9.15
CA ASN A 7 2.84 28.25 -8.04
C ASN A 7 3.04 27.31 -6.82
N PRO A 8 4.26 27.18 -6.26
CA PRO A 8 4.53 26.23 -5.18
C PRO A 8 3.68 26.50 -3.93
N GLU A 9 3.46 27.77 -3.58
CA GLU A 9 2.64 28.12 -2.41
C GLU A 9 1.18 27.68 -2.52
N VAL A 10 0.60 27.78 -3.73
CA VAL A 10 -0.79 27.35 -3.98
C VAL A 10 -0.89 25.85 -3.88
N VAL A 11 0.09 25.13 -4.42
CA VAL A 11 0.16 23.66 -4.31
C VAL A 11 0.28 23.23 -2.85
N CYS A 12 1.14 23.88 -2.05
CA CYS A 12 1.27 23.59 -0.63
C CYS A 12 -0.05 23.84 0.13
N LYS A 13 -0.76 24.94 -0.16
CA LYS A 13 -2.08 25.21 0.45
C LYS A 13 -3.13 24.18 0.06
N PHE A 14 -3.08 23.68 -1.17
CA PHE A 14 -3.97 22.60 -1.59
C PHE A 14 -3.65 21.29 -0.87
N LEU A 15 -2.37 20.93 -0.71
CA LEU A 15 -1.97 19.75 0.06
C LEU A 15 -2.36 19.88 1.54
N ASP A 16 -2.21 21.06 2.12
CA ASP A 16 -2.65 21.37 3.49
C ASP A 16 -4.17 21.21 3.64
N PHE A 17 -4.95 21.70 2.66
CA PHE A 17 -6.39 21.48 2.60
C PHE A 17 -6.75 19.98 2.63
N LEU A 18 -6.02 19.10 1.93
CA LEU A 18 -6.26 17.66 1.94
C LEU A 18 -6.00 16.98 3.30
N TYR A 19 -5.38 17.68 4.26
CA TYR A 19 -5.20 17.25 5.64
C TYR A 19 -6.13 17.98 6.63
N SER A 20 -6.89 18.97 6.18
CA SER A 20 -7.94 19.57 7.00
C SER A 20 -9.09 18.60 7.21
N ASP A 21 -9.82 18.70 8.32
CA ASP A 21 -10.96 17.82 8.62
C ASP A 21 -11.93 17.69 7.42
N PHE A 22 -12.34 18.82 6.85
CA PHE A 22 -13.22 18.84 5.66
C PHE A 22 -12.57 18.18 4.44
N GLY A 23 -11.28 18.39 4.19
CA GLY A 23 -10.58 17.78 3.05
C GLY A 23 -10.40 16.28 3.22
N CYS A 24 -10.14 15.82 4.45
CA CYS A 24 -10.11 14.42 4.81
C CYS A 24 -11.48 13.78 4.54
N ASP A 25 -12.56 14.35 5.05
CA ASP A 25 -13.91 13.82 4.83
C ASP A 25 -14.26 13.77 3.35
N LEU A 26 -14.02 14.88 2.65
CA LEU A 26 -14.32 15.01 1.24
C LEU A 26 -13.62 13.95 0.39
N THR A 27 -12.35 13.70 0.69
CA THR A 27 -11.54 12.77 -0.12
C THR A 27 -11.62 11.33 0.34
N ASN A 28 -12.16 11.05 1.54
CA ASN A 28 -12.37 9.68 2.01
C ASN A 28 -13.80 9.18 1.77
N PHE A 29 -14.80 10.05 1.89
CA PHE A 29 -16.21 9.66 1.93
C PHE A 29 -17.08 10.39 0.91
N GLY A 30 -16.63 11.53 0.38
CA GLY A 30 -17.36 12.31 -0.61
C GLY A 30 -18.09 13.51 -0.01
N ILE A 31 -19.36 13.71 -0.35
CA ILE A 31 -20.14 14.88 0.09
C ILE A 31 -21.13 14.45 1.18
N GLU A 32 -21.11 15.14 2.32
CA GLU A 32 -22.04 14.90 3.43
C GLU A 32 -23.49 15.10 2.96
N GLY A 33 -24.35 14.11 3.24
CA GLY A 33 -25.75 14.07 2.82
C GLY A 33 -25.97 13.56 1.38
N GLU A 34 -24.92 13.36 0.59
CA GLU A 34 -25.00 12.73 -0.74
C GLU A 34 -24.39 11.33 -0.73
N THR A 35 -23.21 11.17 -0.13
CA THR A 35 -22.48 9.89 -0.10
C THR A 35 -22.32 9.34 1.31
N PHE A 36 -22.19 10.20 2.33
CA PHE A 36 -22.01 9.79 3.71
C PHE A 36 -22.74 10.73 4.69
N GLU A 37 -22.92 10.30 5.93
CA GLU A 37 -23.39 11.14 7.04
C GLU A 37 -22.65 10.81 8.33
N TYR A 38 -22.70 11.71 9.32
CA TYR A 38 -22.15 11.45 10.64
C TYR A 38 -23.15 10.71 11.52
N ASN A 39 -22.74 9.59 12.10
CA ASN A 39 -23.55 8.86 13.06
C ASN A 39 -23.63 9.58 14.42
N GLU A 40 -24.38 9.01 15.39
CA GLU A 40 -24.55 9.60 16.73
C GLU A 40 -23.23 9.78 17.51
N GLU A 41 -22.19 9.02 17.15
CA GLU A 41 -20.87 9.07 17.75
C GLU A 41 -19.92 10.06 17.05
N GLY A 42 -20.39 10.72 15.98
CA GLY A 42 -19.59 11.65 15.18
C GLY A 42 -18.61 10.95 14.24
N ILE A 43 -18.87 9.70 13.87
CA ILE A 43 -18.07 8.94 12.90
C ILE A 43 -18.76 9.04 11.53
N PRO A 44 -18.01 9.34 10.46
CA PRO A 44 -18.56 9.33 9.10
C PRO A 44 -18.90 7.91 8.66
N GLU A 45 -20.11 7.72 8.14
CA GLU A 45 -20.62 6.47 7.59
C GLU A 45 -21.21 6.70 6.19
N VAL A 46 -20.81 5.88 5.21
CA VAL A 46 -21.44 5.88 3.89
C VAL A 46 -22.92 5.52 4.02
N LEU A 47 -23.76 6.27 3.31
CA LEU A 47 -25.21 6.07 3.32
C LEU A 47 -25.57 4.66 2.83
N ASP A 48 -26.51 3.99 3.49
CA ASP A 48 -26.96 2.64 3.14
C ASP A 48 -27.36 2.54 1.66
N SER A 49 -28.10 3.53 1.17
CA SER A 49 -28.55 3.57 -0.22
C SER A 49 -27.39 3.62 -1.22
N VAL A 50 -26.27 4.24 -0.84
CA VAL A 50 -25.07 4.32 -1.69
C VAL A 50 -24.31 3.00 -1.62
N ALA A 51 -24.10 2.46 -0.43
CA ALA A 51 -23.42 1.18 -0.26
C ALA A 51 -24.13 0.04 -1.02
N GLU A 52 -25.46 -0.03 -0.94
CA GLU A 52 -26.29 -1.03 -1.61
C GLU A 52 -26.10 -1.07 -3.14
N GLU A 53 -25.80 0.06 -3.79
CA GLU A 53 -25.54 0.13 -5.23
C GLU A 53 -24.31 -0.71 -5.63
N TYR A 54 -23.34 -0.84 -4.73
CA TYR A 54 -22.06 -1.49 -4.98
C TYR A 54 -21.96 -2.91 -4.43
N MET A 55 -22.86 -3.35 -3.55
CA MET A 55 -22.79 -4.66 -2.88
C MET A 55 -22.79 -5.87 -3.83
N SER A 56 -23.25 -5.69 -5.07
CA SER A 56 -23.24 -6.75 -6.10
C SER A 56 -21.92 -6.84 -6.89
N ALA A 57 -21.03 -5.86 -6.73
CA ALA A 57 -19.71 -5.86 -7.36
C ALA A 57 -18.82 -6.95 -6.74
N SER A 58 -17.80 -7.38 -7.49
CA SER A 58 -16.79 -8.33 -6.97
C SER A 58 -15.97 -7.73 -5.81
N ASP A 59 -15.85 -6.41 -5.78
CA ASP A 59 -15.20 -5.63 -4.72
C ASP A 59 -16.04 -4.35 -4.52
N PRO A 60 -17.07 -4.39 -3.65
CA PRO A 60 -18.00 -3.28 -3.43
C PRO A 60 -17.31 -1.98 -3.03
N MET A 61 -16.39 -2.05 -2.07
CA MET A 61 -15.64 -0.88 -1.60
C MET A 61 -14.84 -0.26 -2.73
N ARG A 62 -14.07 -1.06 -3.48
CA ARG A 62 -13.22 -0.52 -4.54
C ARG A 62 -14.03 0.05 -5.70
N ALA A 63 -15.21 -0.50 -5.98
CA ALA A 63 -16.13 0.06 -6.97
C ALA A 63 -16.63 1.44 -6.54
N PHE A 64 -17.10 1.58 -5.30
CA PHE A 64 -17.50 2.87 -4.72
C PHE A 64 -16.35 3.89 -4.74
N LEU A 65 -15.18 3.53 -4.22
CA LEU A 65 -14.02 4.42 -4.18
C LEU A 65 -13.57 4.86 -5.59
N GLY A 66 -13.71 3.97 -6.58
CA GLY A 66 -13.34 4.25 -7.96
C GLY A 66 -14.24 5.27 -8.64
N ASP A 67 -15.56 5.14 -8.47
CA ASP A 67 -16.55 6.04 -9.09
C ASP A 67 -16.43 7.47 -8.56
N TYR A 68 -16.15 7.62 -7.26
CA TYR A 68 -16.02 8.93 -6.61
C TYR A 68 -14.58 9.44 -6.51
N SER A 69 -13.59 8.66 -6.99
CA SER A 69 -12.15 8.97 -6.84
C SER A 69 -11.76 9.29 -5.38
N LEU A 70 -12.12 8.38 -4.48
CA LEU A 70 -11.91 8.50 -3.03
C LEU A 70 -10.75 7.64 -2.53
N GLN A 71 -10.25 7.98 -1.34
CA GLN A 71 -9.23 7.25 -0.59
C GLN A 71 -8.01 6.87 -1.46
N LYS A 72 -7.62 5.58 -1.39
CA LYS A 72 -6.49 4.98 -2.11
C LYS A 72 -6.64 5.01 -3.64
N LEU A 73 -7.85 5.26 -4.15
CA LEU A 73 -8.13 5.44 -5.58
C LEU A 73 -8.28 6.93 -5.97
N GLY A 74 -8.13 7.82 -5.00
CA GLY A 74 -8.29 9.25 -5.14
C GLY A 74 -7.03 10.04 -4.80
N ILE A 75 -7.26 11.26 -4.30
CA ILE A 75 -6.21 12.20 -3.91
C ILE A 75 -6.08 12.35 -2.39
N ALA A 76 -6.77 11.51 -1.62
CA ALA A 76 -6.70 11.55 -0.16
C ALA A 76 -5.25 11.42 0.32
N ARG A 77 -4.88 12.26 1.30
CA ARG A 77 -3.53 12.26 1.90
C ARG A 77 -3.48 11.62 3.28
N TYR A 78 -4.63 11.60 3.95
CA TYR A 78 -4.93 10.79 5.11
C TYR A 78 -6.03 9.81 4.71
N ILE A 79 -5.81 8.51 4.90
CA ILE A 79 -6.80 7.49 4.58
C ILE A 79 -7.53 7.13 5.88
N ASP A 80 -8.84 7.27 5.85
CA ASP A 80 -9.73 6.89 6.93
C ASP A 80 -10.50 5.63 6.55
N GLU A 81 -10.18 4.54 7.25
CA GLU A 81 -10.73 3.21 6.98
C GLU A 81 -11.84 2.80 7.97
N ARG A 82 -12.31 3.73 8.82
CA ARG A 82 -13.29 3.42 9.88
C ARG A 82 -14.63 2.89 9.36
N ASP A 83 -15.02 3.28 8.15
CA ASP A 83 -16.29 2.87 7.51
C ASP A 83 -16.14 1.66 6.57
N GLN A 84 -14.95 1.04 6.46
CA GLN A 84 -14.75 -0.05 5.51
C GLN A 84 -15.61 -1.28 5.80
N THR A 85 -16.05 -1.44 7.05
CA THR A 85 -16.93 -2.55 7.47
C THR A 85 -18.30 -2.51 6.77
N LYS A 86 -18.76 -1.33 6.33
CA LYS A 86 -20.03 -1.15 5.59
C LYS A 86 -20.09 -1.96 4.30
N PHE A 87 -18.93 -2.19 3.68
CA PHE A 87 -18.78 -2.93 2.44
C PHE A 87 -18.35 -4.39 2.65
N MET A 88 -18.24 -4.84 3.89
CA MET A 88 -17.81 -6.19 4.24
C MET A 88 -18.98 -7.06 4.68
N THR A 89 -18.87 -8.36 4.43
CA THR A 89 -19.79 -9.34 5.01
C THR A 89 -19.38 -9.67 6.44
N ASP A 90 -20.32 -10.15 7.25
CA ASP A 90 -20.03 -10.66 8.60
C ASP A 90 -18.91 -11.71 8.58
N GLU A 91 -18.93 -12.61 7.59
CA GLU A 91 -17.87 -13.62 7.40
C GLU A 91 -16.49 -12.96 7.16
N ALA A 92 -16.41 -11.91 6.34
CA ALA A 92 -15.15 -11.21 6.11
C ALA A 92 -14.64 -10.54 7.40
N LEU A 93 -15.53 -9.95 8.20
CA LEU A 93 -15.17 -9.35 9.49
C LEU A 93 -14.67 -10.39 10.50
N GLU A 94 -15.27 -11.58 10.52
CA GLU A 94 -14.79 -12.71 11.33
C GLU A 94 -13.38 -13.15 10.89
N TRP A 95 -13.12 -13.20 9.58
CA TRP A 95 -11.77 -13.50 9.05
C TRP A 95 -10.74 -12.46 9.47
N TYR A 96 -11.06 -11.16 9.40
CA TYR A 96 -10.16 -10.10 9.87
C TYR A 96 -9.89 -10.22 11.38
N THR A 97 -10.93 -10.47 12.18
CA THR A 97 -10.78 -10.67 13.64
C THR A 97 -9.89 -11.87 13.95
N LEU A 98 -10.04 -12.98 13.22
CA LEU A 98 -9.18 -14.15 13.34
C LEU A 98 -7.75 -13.82 12.94
N TRP A 99 -7.57 -13.08 11.85
CA TRP A 99 -6.26 -12.70 11.34
C TRP A 99 -5.50 -11.82 12.34
N GLU A 100 -6.17 -10.83 12.95
CA GLU A 100 -5.62 -9.98 14.00
C GLU A 100 -5.25 -10.75 15.27
N SER A 101 -5.88 -11.91 15.51
CA SER A 101 -5.56 -12.76 16.67
C SER A 101 -4.26 -13.55 16.52
N TRP A 102 -3.62 -13.54 15.35
CA TRP A 102 -2.41 -14.31 15.10
C TRP A 102 -1.15 -13.58 15.54
N ASP A 103 -0.47 -14.12 16.56
CA ASP A 103 0.76 -13.55 17.15
C ASP A 103 1.96 -13.44 16.18
N PHE A 104 1.89 -14.05 14.99
CA PHE A 104 2.95 -13.96 13.97
C PHE A 104 2.68 -12.88 12.91
N MET A 105 1.55 -12.18 13.01
CA MET A 105 1.24 -11.04 12.18
C MET A 105 1.93 -9.79 12.72
N ASP A 106 3.25 -9.75 12.53
CA ASP A 106 4.06 -8.59 12.86
C ASP A 106 4.01 -7.52 11.77
N GLU A 107 4.32 -6.27 12.16
CA GLU A 107 4.48 -5.18 11.21
C GLU A 107 5.58 -5.48 10.19
N PRO A 108 5.37 -5.11 8.91
CA PRO A 108 6.40 -5.29 7.90
C PRO A 108 7.66 -4.49 8.27
N VAL A 109 8.83 -5.05 7.96
CA VAL A 109 10.10 -4.35 8.17
C VAL A 109 10.11 -3.07 7.34
N THR A 110 10.16 -1.93 8.02
CA THR A 110 10.30 -0.62 7.37
C THR A 110 11.74 -0.46 6.89
N LYS A 111 11.90 -0.06 5.63
CA LYS A 111 13.23 0.20 5.06
C LYS A 111 13.89 1.38 5.79
N PRO A 112 15.18 1.30 6.15
CA PRO A 112 15.88 2.44 6.74
C PRO A 112 16.04 3.59 5.73
N SER A 113 16.41 4.77 6.22
CA SER A 113 16.65 5.93 5.35
C SER A 113 18.01 5.78 4.64
N PHE A 114 17.96 5.53 3.34
CA PHE A 114 19.15 5.46 2.49
C PHE A 114 19.59 6.85 2.00
N THR A 115 20.89 7.01 1.75
CA THR A 115 21.44 8.13 0.98
C THR A 115 21.09 8.02 -0.50
N SER A 116 21.32 9.08 -1.28
CA SER A 116 21.10 9.03 -2.73
C SER A 116 22.00 7.99 -3.39
N GLU A 117 23.27 7.93 -3.02
CA GLU A 117 24.23 6.96 -3.57
C GLU A 117 23.85 5.52 -3.23
N GLU A 118 23.37 5.26 -2.01
CA GLU A 118 22.88 3.94 -1.61
C GLU A 118 21.61 3.55 -2.35
N ASN A 119 20.69 4.49 -2.61
CA ASN A 119 19.48 4.20 -3.38
C ASN A 119 19.82 3.84 -4.83
N ASP A 120 20.73 4.57 -5.46
CA ASP A 120 21.17 4.31 -6.83
C ASP A 120 21.84 2.93 -6.92
N GLU A 121 22.74 2.60 -5.99
CA GLU A 121 23.41 1.30 -5.92
C GLU A 121 22.41 0.16 -5.63
N LEU A 122 21.47 0.36 -4.69
CA LEU A 122 20.45 -0.63 -4.37
C LEU A 122 19.53 -0.91 -5.54
N ALA A 123 19.20 0.08 -6.37
CA ALA A 123 18.30 -0.12 -7.51
C ALA A 123 18.87 -1.17 -8.47
N ASP A 124 20.15 -1.04 -8.84
CA ASP A 124 20.83 -1.97 -9.74
C ASP A 124 20.98 -3.36 -9.10
N LEU A 125 21.43 -3.41 -7.83
CA LEU A 125 21.64 -4.68 -7.11
C LEU A 125 20.34 -5.46 -6.90
N ILE A 126 19.25 -4.78 -6.52
CA ILE A 126 17.96 -5.42 -6.31
C ILE A 126 17.43 -5.98 -7.63
N THR A 127 17.53 -5.23 -8.74
CA THR A 127 17.10 -5.74 -10.06
C THR A 127 17.89 -6.98 -10.45
N GLU A 128 19.21 -6.97 -10.34
CA GLU A 128 20.05 -8.13 -10.65
C GLU A 128 19.66 -9.38 -9.85
N VAL A 129 19.49 -9.22 -8.52
CA VAL A 129 19.12 -10.32 -7.63
C VAL A 129 17.71 -10.82 -7.93
N THR A 130 16.74 -9.92 -8.07
CA THR A 130 15.34 -10.27 -8.34
C THR A 130 15.20 -10.99 -9.67
N ASP A 131 15.78 -10.47 -10.75
CA ASP A 131 15.70 -11.09 -12.08
C ASP A 131 16.30 -12.52 -12.06
N THR A 132 17.47 -12.68 -11.43
CA THR A 132 18.14 -13.98 -11.31
C THR A 132 17.29 -14.98 -10.53
N LEU A 133 16.69 -14.54 -9.42
CA LEU A 133 15.84 -15.37 -8.58
C LEU A 133 14.54 -15.75 -9.29
N GLU A 134 13.82 -14.79 -9.88
CA GLU A 134 12.55 -15.04 -10.57
C GLU A 134 12.71 -16.01 -11.74
N MET A 135 13.72 -15.81 -12.60
CA MET A 135 14.02 -16.74 -13.68
C MET A 135 14.36 -18.14 -13.15
N SER A 136 15.15 -18.22 -12.08
CA SER A 136 15.51 -19.50 -11.47
C SER A 136 14.31 -20.21 -10.87
N TYR A 137 13.42 -19.49 -10.18
CA TYR A 137 12.18 -20.02 -9.63
C TYR A 137 11.30 -20.62 -10.73
N ASP A 138 11.11 -19.87 -11.82
CA ASP A 138 10.34 -20.35 -12.98
C ASP A 138 10.94 -21.65 -13.54
N ASP A 139 12.26 -21.72 -13.70
CA ASP A 139 12.91 -22.91 -14.23
C ASP A 139 12.82 -24.11 -13.28
N PHE A 140 12.90 -23.91 -11.96
CA PHE A 140 12.70 -24.98 -10.98
C PHE A 140 11.23 -25.46 -10.94
N ILE A 141 10.27 -24.54 -10.88
CA ILE A 141 8.84 -24.84 -10.84
C ILE A 141 8.40 -25.59 -12.10
N MET A 142 8.90 -25.14 -13.26
CA MET A 142 8.59 -25.76 -14.55
C MET A 142 9.40 -27.04 -14.82
N GLY A 143 10.30 -27.43 -13.91
CA GLY A 143 11.12 -28.64 -14.03
C GLY A 143 12.19 -28.59 -15.13
N LYS A 144 12.53 -27.39 -15.60
CA LYS A 144 13.62 -27.17 -16.57
C LYS A 144 15.00 -27.26 -15.90
N ARG A 145 15.06 -26.94 -14.61
CA ARG A 145 16.25 -27.05 -13.77
C ARG A 145 15.93 -27.89 -12.52
N PRO A 146 16.81 -28.80 -12.08
CA PRO A 146 16.58 -29.56 -10.85
C PRO A 146 16.91 -28.71 -9.61
N ILE A 147 16.05 -28.75 -8.58
CA ILE A 147 16.22 -27.96 -7.34
C ILE A 147 17.54 -28.21 -6.60
N SER A 148 18.19 -29.35 -6.86
CA SER A 148 19.54 -29.63 -6.35
C SER A 148 20.59 -28.61 -6.78
N GLU A 149 20.32 -27.82 -7.82
CA GLU A 149 21.20 -26.74 -8.30
C GLU A 149 20.96 -25.39 -7.59
N TRP A 150 20.10 -25.33 -6.57
CA TRP A 150 19.82 -24.10 -5.83
C TRP A 150 21.08 -23.39 -5.32
N SER A 151 22.09 -24.14 -4.86
CA SER A 151 23.35 -23.54 -4.36
C SER A 151 24.09 -22.73 -5.43
N GLN A 152 23.93 -23.06 -6.71
CA GLN A 152 24.54 -22.31 -7.80
C GLN A 152 23.87 -20.95 -7.98
N VAL A 153 22.53 -20.90 -7.87
CA VAL A 153 21.78 -19.61 -7.86
C VAL A 153 22.22 -18.75 -6.69
N GLN A 154 22.40 -19.36 -5.51
CA GLN A 154 22.90 -18.64 -4.33
C GLN A 154 24.29 -18.05 -4.58
N ASP A 155 25.17 -18.79 -5.27
CA ASP A 155 26.51 -18.32 -5.62
C ASP A 155 26.48 -17.20 -6.67
N GLU A 156 25.57 -17.26 -7.65
CA GLU A 156 25.36 -16.23 -8.68
C GLU A 156 25.00 -14.88 -8.06
N ILE A 157 24.11 -14.85 -7.06
CA ILE A 157 23.64 -13.60 -6.43
C ILE A 157 24.45 -13.18 -5.20
N ARG A 158 25.41 -13.99 -4.75
CA ARG A 158 26.00 -13.86 -3.40
C ARG A 158 26.57 -12.48 -3.13
N GLU A 159 27.44 -12.00 -4.01
CA GLU A 159 28.12 -10.71 -3.84
C GLU A 159 27.10 -9.56 -3.79
N SER A 160 26.13 -9.57 -4.70
CA SER A 160 25.07 -8.56 -4.78
C SER A 160 24.15 -8.60 -3.56
N ALA A 161 23.78 -9.80 -3.10
CA ALA A 161 22.96 -9.99 -1.91
C ALA A 161 23.68 -9.59 -0.61
N GLU A 162 24.96 -9.91 -0.48
CA GLU A 162 25.81 -9.48 0.65
C GLU A 162 25.92 -7.96 0.67
N ARG A 163 26.13 -7.33 -0.49
CA ARG A 163 26.19 -5.87 -0.60
C ARG A 163 24.88 -5.18 -0.24
N ILE A 164 23.74 -5.71 -0.68
CA ILE A 164 22.41 -5.23 -0.25
C ILE A 164 22.30 -5.30 1.27
N CYS A 165 22.66 -6.43 1.88
CA CYS A 165 22.62 -6.60 3.35
C CYS A 165 23.49 -5.56 4.06
N GLU A 166 24.69 -5.29 3.56
CA GLU A 166 25.58 -4.27 4.13
C GLU A 166 24.96 -2.87 4.08
N ILE A 167 24.37 -2.48 2.95
CA ILE A 167 23.73 -1.16 2.80
C ILE A 167 22.56 -1.05 3.79
N TYR A 168 21.70 -2.06 3.86
CA TYR A 168 20.58 -2.08 4.80
C TYR A 168 21.02 -1.97 6.25
N ASN A 169 22.01 -2.78 6.67
CA ASN A 169 22.51 -2.75 8.05
C ASN A 169 23.20 -1.43 8.39
N THR A 170 23.95 -0.86 7.44
CA THR A 170 24.61 0.43 7.62
C THR A 170 23.58 1.56 7.77
N ALA A 171 22.57 1.60 6.89
CA ALA A 171 21.52 2.60 6.95
C ALA A 171 20.65 2.47 8.22
N ALA A 172 20.36 1.23 8.66
CA ALA A 172 19.59 0.99 9.89
C ALA A 172 20.34 1.39 11.18
N ALA A 173 21.67 1.44 11.14
CA ALA A 173 22.51 1.81 12.28
C ALA A 173 22.80 3.31 12.40
N ARG A 174 22.38 4.13 11.42
CA ARG A 174 22.53 5.60 11.43
C ARG A 174 21.38 6.26 12.17
#